data_AF-G4RFU8-F1
#
_entry.id   AF-G4RFU8-F1
#
_cell.length_a   1.000
_cell.length_b   1.000
_cell.length_c   1.000
_cell.angle_alpha   90.00
_cell.angle_beta   90.00
_cell.angle_gamma   90.00
#
_symmetry.space_group_name_H-M   'P 1'
#
loop_
_entity.id
_entity.type
_entity.pdbx_description
1 polymer ?
#
loop_
_entity_poly.entity_id
_entity_poly.type
_entity_poly.pdbx_seq_one_letter_code
_entity_poly.pdbx_strand_id
1 'polypeptide(L)'
;MRIVLPLLLAICAASAIAVPANARDQQTVINVMLSELGSARPSGCPGRWCACYLDTVLARAGLLPTGSNKARDFASYGEQADPGEIGAIMVMANHVGVVVGDCGNGQVQIVSGNYSNTVALGCYSPGRAIAWRAPVTH
;
A
#
# COMPACT_ATOMS: atom_id res chain seq x y z
N MET A 1 50.71 -45.91 -4.85
CA MET A 1 50.49 -44.46 -4.72
C MET A 1 49.32 -44.05 -5.61
N ARG A 2 48.11 -43.90 -5.05
CA ARG A 2 46.95 -43.32 -5.74
C ARG A 2 46.22 -42.45 -4.72
N ILE A 3 46.50 -41.16 -4.75
CA ILE A 3 45.86 -40.15 -3.93
C ILE A 3 44.55 -39.82 -4.64
N VAL A 4 43.42 -40.16 -4.02
CA VAL A 4 42.08 -39.75 -4.49
C VAL A 4 41.70 -38.51 -3.72
N LEU A 5 41.69 -37.36 -4.39
CA LEU A 5 41.30 -36.07 -3.83
C LEU A 5 39.77 -35.97 -3.86
N PRO A 6 39.05 -35.77 -2.73
CA PRO A 6 37.61 -35.64 -2.78
C PRO A 6 37.27 -34.24 -3.27
N LEU A 7 36.58 -34.17 -4.41
CA LEU A 7 35.93 -32.96 -4.91
C LEU A 7 34.77 -32.62 -3.96
N LEU A 8 35.01 -31.70 -3.03
CA LEU A 8 33.97 -31.11 -2.19
C LEU A 8 33.05 -30.26 -3.06
N LEU A 9 31.90 -30.83 -3.44
CA LEU A 9 30.80 -30.10 -4.03
C LEU A 9 30.18 -29.23 -2.93
N ALA A 10 30.49 -27.93 -2.93
CA ALA A 10 29.82 -26.97 -2.06
C ALA A 10 28.36 -26.81 -2.54
N ILE A 11 27.42 -27.46 -1.85
CA ILE A 11 25.99 -27.25 -2.05
C ILE A 11 25.65 -25.89 -1.45
N CYS A 12 25.61 -24.87 -2.31
CA CYS A 12 25.09 -23.56 -1.93
C CYS A 12 23.56 -23.67 -1.83
N ALA A 13 23.05 -23.86 -0.61
CA ALA A 13 21.61 -23.81 -0.36
C ALA A 13 21.13 -22.36 -0.54
N ALA A 14 20.45 -22.06 -1.63
CA ALA A 14 19.77 -20.78 -1.81
C ALA A 14 18.58 -20.72 -0.85
N SER A 15 18.76 -20.05 0.28
CA SER A 15 17.64 -19.70 1.17
C SER A 15 16.68 -18.78 0.43
N ALA A 16 15.49 -19.26 0.10
CA ALA A 16 14.41 -18.41 -0.38
C ALA A 16 14.03 -17.45 0.75
N ILE A 17 14.42 -16.18 0.65
CA ILE A 17 14.02 -15.14 1.58
C ILE A 17 12.50 -14.99 1.43
N ALA A 18 11.74 -15.46 2.42
CA ALA A 18 10.31 -15.21 2.48
C ALA A 18 10.08 -13.71 2.69
N VAL A 19 9.65 -13.00 1.65
CA VAL A 19 9.14 -11.63 1.79
C VAL A 19 7.99 -11.66 2.80
N PRO A 20 8.01 -10.84 3.86
CA PRO A 20 6.95 -10.82 4.85
C PRO A 20 5.61 -10.48 4.17
N ALA A 21 4.51 -11.06 4.66
CA ALA A 21 3.20 -10.97 4.03
C ALA A 21 2.74 -9.51 3.84
N ASN A 22 3.01 -8.64 4.82
CA ASN A 22 2.70 -7.21 4.74
C ASN A 22 3.36 -6.52 3.53
N ALA A 23 4.62 -6.82 3.23
CA ALA A 23 5.34 -6.25 2.10
C ALA A 23 4.77 -6.72 0.75
N ARG A 24 4.25 -7.96 0.68
CA ARG A 24 3.53 -8.45 -0.51
C ARG A 24 2.18 -7.77 -0.69
N ASP A 25 1.43 -7.61 0.40
CA ASP A 25 0.11 -6.96 0.39
C ASP A 25 0.23 -5.47 0.02
N GLN A 26 1.18 -4.75 0.63
CA GLN A 26 1.56 -3.38 0.29
C GLN A 26 1.88 -3.23 -1.20
N GLN A 27 2.76 -4.09 -1.73
CA GLN A 27 3.15 -4.03 -3.14
C GLN A 27 1.96 -4.31 -4.07
N THR A 28 1.10 -5.27 -3.73
CA THR A 28 -0.11 -5.58 -4.51
C THR A 28 -1.04 -4.38 -4.57
N VAL A 29 -1.31 -3.75 -3.42
CA VAL A 29 -2.16 -2.55 -3.33
C VAL A 29 -1.57 -1.40 -4.16
N ILE A 30 -0.27 -1.13 -4.04
CA ILE A 30 0.43 -0.11 -4.85
C ILE A 30 0.26 -0.42 -6.34
N ASN A 31 0.52 -1.65 -6.77
CA ASN A 31 0.46 -2.03 -8.19
C ASN A 31 -0.93 -1.82 -8.78
N VAL A 32 -1.98 -2.22 -8.07
CA VAL A 32 -3.36 -1.99 -8.50
C VAL A 32 -3.63 -0.50 -8.64
N MET A 33 -3.32 0.30 -7.61
CA MET A 33 -3.61 1.73 -7.62
C MET A 33 -2.84 2.49 -8.70
N LEU A 34 -1.57 2.15 -8.92
CA LEU A 34 -0.75 2.78 -9.97
C LEU A 34 -1.22 2.39 -11.38
N SER A 35 -1.75 1.17 -11.57
CA SER A 35 -2.33 0.76 -12.85
C SER A 35 -3.62 1.50 -13.21
N GLU A 36 -4.27 2.13 -12.21
CA GLU A 36 -5.55 2.81 -12.36
C GLU A 36 -5.42 4.35 -12.41
N LEU A 37 -4.20 4.90 -12.49
CA LEU A 37 -3.99 6.35 -12.61
C LEU A 37 -4.82 6.95 -13.76
N GLY A 38 -5.49 8.07 -13.48
CA GLY A 38 -6.41 8.76 -14.40
C GLY A 38 -7.84 8.22 -14.38
N SER A 39 -8.11 7.09 -13.71
CA SER A 39 -9.45 6.51 -13.66
C SER A 39 -10.44 7.41 -12.91
N ALA A 40 -11.69 7.37 -13.37
CA ALA A 40 -12.80 8.08 -12.73
C ALA A 40 -13.35 7.32 -11.51
N ARG A 41 -14.29 7.96 -10.81
CA ARG A 41 -15.02 7.38 -9.68
C ARG A 41 -15.60 5.99 -10.04
N PRO A 42 -15.32 4.93 -9.26
CA PRO A 42 -15.97 3.64 -9.46
C PRO A 42 -17.49 3.71 -9.31
N SER A 43 -18.21 2.89 -10.08
CA SER A 43 -19.68 2.80 -9.97
C SER A 43 -20.09 2.39 -8.54
N GLY A 44 -21.16 3.00 -8.03
CA GLY A 44 -21.67 2.76 -6.67
C GLY A 44 -20.99 3.56 -5.55
N CYS A 45 -19.84 4.20 -5.80
CA CYS A 45 -19.20 5.05 -4.79
C CYS A 45 -19.95 6.37 -4.55
N PRO A 46 -19.92 6.95 -3.33
CA PRO A 46 -20.52 8.26 -3.05
C PRO A 46 -19.73 9.41 -3.71
N GLY A 47 -20.24 10.65 -3.64
CA GLY A 47 -19.56 11.81 -4.25
C GLY A 47 -18.15 12.09 -3.69
N ARG A 48 -17.89 11.71 -2.43
CA ARG A 48 -16.55 11.68 -1.83
C ARG A 48 -16.05 10.23 -1.82
N TRP A 49 -15.26 9.86 -2.82
CA TRP A 49 -15.04 8.44 -3.13
C TRP A 49 -13.65 7.89 -2.84
N CYS A 50 -12.76 8.65 -2.19
CA CYS A 50 -11.41 8.17 -1.84
C CYS A 50 -11.41 6.85 -1.03
N ALA A 51 -12.25 6.76 0.00
CA ALA A 51 -12.39 5.57 0.84
C ALA A 51 -13.05 4.40 0.09
N CYS A 52 -14.14 4.67 -0.64
CA CYS A 52 -14.80 3.66 -1.47
C CYS A 52 -13.83 3.06 -2.50
N TYR A 53 -13.03 3.89 -3.16
CA TYR A 53 -12.02 3.42 -4.09
C TYR A 53 -10.97 2.55 -3.40
N LEU A 54 -10.43 2.99 -2.26
CA LEU A 54 -9.47 2.18 -1.52
C LEU A 54 -10.08 0.82 -1.09
N ASP A 55 -11.34 0.79 -0.65
CA ASP A 55 -12.06 -0.46 -0.37
C ASP A 55 -12.12 -1.37 -1.61
N THR A 56 -12.41 -0.83 -2.80
CA THR A 56 -12.40 -1.64 -4.05
C THR A 56 -11.02 -2.19 -4.39
N VAL A 57 -9.96 -1.41 -4.15
CA VAL A 57 -8.57 -1.83 -4.37
C VAL A 57 -8.21 -2.95 -3.40
N LEU A 58 -8.52 -2.79 -2.12
CA LEU A 58 -8.28 -3.80 -1.09
C LEU A 58 -8.96 -5.12 -1.45
N ALA A 59 -10.24 -5.07 -1.84
CA ALA A 59 -10.97 -6.26 -2.27
C ALA A 59 -10.31 -6.96 -3.48
N ARG A 60 -9.84 -6.20 -4.48
CA ARG A 60 -9.10 -6.76 -5.64
C ARG A 60 -7.74 -7.33 -5.24
N ALA A 61 -7.10 -6.76 -4.23
CA ALA A 61 -5.85 -7.26 -3.65
C ALA A 61 -6.05 -8.48 -2.73
N GLY A 62 -7.29 -8.96 -2.54
CA GLY A 62 -7.60 -10.08 -1.65
C GLY A 62 -7.69 -9.71 -0.16
N LEU A 63 -7.76 -8.41 0.14
CA LEU A 63 -7.82 -7.86 1.50
C LEU A 63 -9.26 -7.47 1.86
N LEU A 64 -9.58 -7.51 3.16
CA LEU A 64 -10.92 -7.14 3.64
C LEU A 64 -11.12 -5.62 3.59
N PRO A 65 -12.15 -5.10 2.89
CA PRO A 65 -12.46 -3.67 2.90
C PRO A 65 -13.04 -3.21 4.24
N THR A 66 -12.97 -1.91 4.53
CA THR A 66 -13.69 -1.28 5.66
C THR A 66 -15.18 -1.17 5.40
N GLY A 67 -15.57 -0.86 4.16
CA GLY A 67 -16.96 -0.73 3.70
C GLY A 67 -17.70 0.52 4.18
N SER A 68 -17.05 1.43 4.91
CA SER A 68 -17.73 2.56 5.54
C SER A 68 -17.87 3.78 4.62
N ASN A 69 -17.11 3.82 3.53
CA ASN A 69 -16.94 4.97 2.64
C ASN A 69 -16.41 6.24 3.34
N LYS A 70 -15.85 6.14 4.55
CA LYS A 70 -15.27 7.28 5.28
C LYS A 70 -13.76 7.11 5.41
N ALA A 71 -13.01 8.11 4.94
CA ALA A 71 -11.55 8.09 5.00
C ALA A 71 -11.00 7.85 6.42
N ARG A 72 -11.56 8.53 7.43
CA ARG A 72 -11.08 8.42 8.82
C ARG A 72 -11.19 7.02 9.42
N ASP A 73 -12.11 6.19 8.92
CA ASP A 73 -12.35 4.86 9.50
C ASP A 73 -11.20 3.90 9.17
N PHE A 74 -10.37 4.24 8.18
CA PHE A 74 -9.11 3.55 7.94
C PHE A 74 -8.09 3.74 9.08
N ALA A 75 -8.30 4.65 10.04
CA ALA A 75 -7.38 4.82 11.16
C ALA A 75 -7.22 3.58 12.05
N SER A 76 -8.19 2.65 11.99
CA SER A 76 -8.14 1.35 12.67
C SER A 76 -7.92 0.16 11.72
N TYR A 77 -7.58 0.39 10.44
CA TYR A 77 -7.38 -0.68 9.45
C TYR A 77 -6.08 -1.46 9.68
N GLY A 78 -6.05 -2.78 9.54
CA GLY A 78 -4.79 -3.55 9.52
C GLY A 78 -3.92 -3.34 10.76
N GLU A 79 -2.61 -3.18 10.58
CA GLU A 79 -1.62 -2.92 11.64
C GLU A 79 -1.09 -1.48 11.62
N GLN A 80 -0.36 -1.06 12.66
CA GLN A 80 0.35 0.23 12.64
C GLN A 80 1.50 0.18 11.63
N ALA A 81 1.71 1.27 10.91
CA ALA A 81 2.86 1.45 10.02
C ALA A 81 3.66 2.70 10.42
N ASP A 82 4.91 2.77 9.97
CA ASP A 82 5.74 3.94 10.25
C ASP A 82 5.28 5.15 9.40
N PRO A 83 5.42 6.39 9.90
CA PRO A 83 5.07 7.58 9.14
C PRO A 83 5.80 7.67 7.80
N GLY A 84 5.05 7.74 6.70
CA GLY A 84 5.62 7.86 5.35
C GLY A 84 6.24 6.57 4.79
N GLU A 85 6.06 5.43 5.46
CA GLU A 85 6.50 4.13 4.94
C GLU A 85 5.82 3.83 3.59
N ILE A 86 6.59 3.40 2.58
CA ILE A 86 6.05 3.01 1.27
C ILE A 86 5.04 1.88 1.45
N GLY A 87 3.84 2.03 0.89
CA GLY A 87 2.75 1.07 1.02
C GLY A 87 1.87 1.28 2.25
N ALA A 88 2.24 2.16 3.18
CA ALA A 88 1.34 2.54 4.26
C ALA A 88 0.11 3.27 3.71
N ILE A 89 -1.04 3.00 4.29
CA ILE A 89 -2.25 3.80 4.13
C ILE A 89 -2.05 5.07 4.97
N MET A 90 -1.92 6.21 4.29
CA MET A 90 -1.95 7.52 4.93
C MET A 90 -3.41 7.93 5.15
N VAL A 91 -3.83 7.97 6.41
CA VAL A 91 -5.20 8.33 6.77
C VAL A 91 -5.26 9.80 7.16
N MET A 92 -6.07 10.59 6.47
CA MET A 92 -6.41 11.96 6.86
C MET A 92 -7.88 12.03 7.29
N ALA A 93 -8.27 13.08 8.02
CA ALA A 93 -9.64 13.24 8.53
C ALA A 93 -10.75 13.15 7.46
N ASN A 94 -10.41 13.47 6.21
CA ASN A 94 -11.34 13.68 5.12
C ASN A 94 -10.84 13.12 3.76
N HIS A 95 -9.70 12.42 3.76
CA HIS A 95 -9.04 11.83 2.59
C HIS A 95 -8.16 10.64 2.98
N VAL A 96 -7.95 9.69 2.08
CA VAL A 96 -7.13 8.49 2.33
C VAL A 96 -6.46 8.06 1.03
N GLY A 97 -5.23 7.57 1.13
CA GLY A 97 -4.44 7.05 0.02
C GLY A 97 -3.29 6.19 0.52
N VAL A 98 -2.52 5.65 -0.42
CA VAL A 98 -1.40 4.75 -0.13
C VAL A 98 -0.10 5.45 -0.52
N VAL A 99 0.89 5.41 0.37
CA VAL A 99 2.19 6.01 0.15
C VAL A 99 2.92 5.29 -0.96
N VAL A 100 3.46 6.05 -1.91
CA VAL A 100 4.25 5.52 -3.04
C VAL A 100 5.62 6.17 -3.18
N GLY A 101 5.92 7.17 -2.37
CA GLY A 101 7.19 7.89 -2.42
C GLY A 101 7.22 9.13 -1.53
N ASP A 102 8.26 9.93 -1.70
CA ASP A 102 8.35 11.29 -1.20
C ASP A 102 8.19 12.30 -2.34
N CYS A 103 7.77 13.53 -2.01
CA CYS A 103 7.69 14.63 -2.97
C CYS A 103 8.82 15.67 -2.77
N GLY A 104 9.87 15.32 -2.01
CA GLY A 104 10.80 16.31 -1.46
C GLY A 104 10.16 17.22 -0.40
N ASN A 105 10.98 18.10 0.18
CA ASN A 105 10.56 19.10 1.19
C ASN A 105 9.81 18.51 2.40
N GLY A 106 10.07 17.24 2.74
CA GLY A 106 9.39 16.54 3.84
C GLY A 106 7.93 16.20 3.57
N GLN A 107 7.47 16.26 2.32
CA GLN A 107 6.14 15.82 1.92
C GLN A 107 6.15 14.36 1.46
N VAL A 108 5.04 13.68 1.71
CA VAL A 108 4.81 12.29 1.32
C VAL A 108 3.96 12.27 0.05
N GLN A 109 4.36 11.45 -0.92
CA GLN A 109 3.59 11.19 -2.13
C GLN A 109 2.65 10.01 -1.88
N ILE A 110 1.36 10.21 -2.13
CA ILE A 110 0.37 9.13 -2.06
C ILE A 110 -0.35 8.98 -3.40
N VAL A 111 -0.72 7.75 -3.74
CA VAL A 111 -1.75 7.47 -4.75
C VAL A 111 -3.11 7.38 -4.05
N SER A 112 -4.13 8.03 -4.61
CA SER A 112 -5.46 8.05 -4.01
C SER A 112 -6.56 8.25 -5.06
N GLY A 113 -7.76 7.80 -4.73
CA GLY A 113 -8.97 8.14 -5.49
C GLY A 113 -9.53 9.51 -5.07
N ASN A 114 -10.32 10.12 -5.94
CA ASN A 114 -10.92 11.43 -5.74
C ASN A 114 -9.91 12.57 -5.53
N TYR A 115 -8.70 12.43 -6.06
CA TYR A 115 -7.77 13.55 -6.20
C TYR A 115 -8.15 14.30 -7.46
N SER A 116 -8.68 15.52 -7.35
CA SER A 116 -9.19 16.28 -8.49
C SER A 116 -10.18 15.49 -9.37
N ASN A 117 -11.05 14.69 -8.74
CA ASN A 117 -12.02 13.78 -9.38
C ASN A 117 -11.42 12.64 -10.21
N THR A 118 -10.16 12.27 -10.00
CA THR A 118 -9.54 11.09 -10.61
C THR A 118 -8.73 10.27 -9.58
N VAL A 119 -8.25 9.11 -10.00
CA VAL A 119 -7.15 8.41 -9.32
C VAL A 119 -5.84 9.10 -9.72
N ALA A 120 -5.09 9.62 -8.76
CA ALA A 120 -3.87 10.35 -9.07
C ALA A 120 -2.87 10.36 -7.89
N LEU A 121 -1.67 10.86 -8.20
CA LEU A 121 -0.61 11.13 -7.23
C LEU A 121 -0.82 12.51 -6.62
N GLY A 122 -0.72 12.60 -5.29
CA GLY A 122 -0.79 13.85 -4.54
C GLY A 122 0.29 13.93 -3.47
N CYS A 123 0.78 15.13 -3.21
CA CYS A 123 1.78 15.41 -2.19
C CYS A 123 1.13 16.01 -0.94
N TYR A 124 1.42 15.45 0.22
CA TYR A 124 0.82 15.86 1.48
C TYR A 124 1.88 16.01 2.57
N SER A 125 1.69 17.01 3.45
CA SER A 125 2.48 17.09 4.69
C SER A 125 2.12 15.91 5.60
N PRO A 126 3.12 15.21 6.20
CA PRO A 126 2.89 14.14 7.17
C PRO A 126 1.98 14.55 8.34
N GLY A 127 2.02 15.82 8.75
CA GLY A 127 1.19 16.36 9.84
C GLY A 127 -0.31 16.38 9.56
N ARG A 128 -0.74 16.09 8.32
CA ARG A 128 -2.16 15.88 7.98
C ARG A 128 -2.67 14.50 8.34
N ALA A 129 -1.77 13.53 8.53
CA ALA A 129 -2.14 12.17 8.88
C ALA A 129 -2.68 12.12 10.31
N ILE A 130 -3.80 11.43 10.48
CA ILE A 130 -4.33 11.04 11.80
C ILE A 130 -3.94 9.60 12.16
N ALA A 131 -3.51 8.81 11.17
CA ALA A 131 -2.95 7.46 11.35
C ALA A 131 -2.14 7.03 10.12
N TRP A 132 -1.24 6.08 10.34
CA TRP A 132 -0.46 5.36 9.33
C TRP A 132 -0.70 3.86 9.53
N ARG A 133 -1.21 3.18 8.51
CA ARG A 133 -1.64 1.78 8.65
C ARG A 133 -1.05 0.89 7.58
N ALA A 134 -0.63 -0.31 7.96
CA ALA A 134 -0.19 -1.31 6.99
C ALA A 134 -1.42 -2.04 6.41
N PRO A 135 -1.56 -2.13 5.08
CA PRO A 135 -2.54 -3.01 4.48
C PRO A 135 -2.09 -4.45 4.68
N VAL A 136 -2.76 -5.18 5.58
CA VAL A 136 -2.46 -6.59 5.85
C VAL A 136 -3.71 -7.43 5.69
N THR A 137 -3.50 -8.69 5.34
CA THR A 137 -4.53 -9.72 5.43
C THR A 137 -4.99 -9.83 6.89
N HIS A 138 -6.29 -9.64 7.12
CA HIS A 138 -6.92 -9.85 8.43
C HIS A 138 -7.23 -11.33 8.65
#